data_AF-A0A5M3XWT7-F1
#
_entry.id   AF-A0A5M3XWT7-F1
#
_cell.length_a   1.000
_cell.length_b   1.000
_cell.length_c   1.000
_cell.angle_alpha   90.00
_cell.angle_beta   90.00
_cell.angle_gamma   90.00
#
_symmetry.space_group_name_H-M   'P 1'
#
loop_
_entity.id
_entity.type
_entity.pdbx_description
1 polymer ?
#
loop_
_entity_poly.entity_id
_entity_poly.type
_entity_poly.pdbx_seq_one_letter_code
_entity_poly.pdbx_strand_id
1 'polypeptide(L)'
;MAAEVTLTEQAITNGSVPPPDPATTVRALSRRFPGWTIWWGESTNRYWGMSRRAGGAFVSVEAQSAAEFVQKARDIEYRSPQTNL
;
A
#
# COMPACT_ATOMS: atom_id res chain seq x y z
N MET A 1 -9.91 -41.11 9.24
CA MET A 1 -11.20 -40.53 8.84
C MET A 1 -11.05 -39.02 8.95
N ALA A 2 -11.09 -38.35 7.80
CA ALA A 2 -10.89 -36.92 7.65
C ALA A 2 -12.16 -36.14 8.01
N ALA A 3 -11.99 -34.99 8.66
CA ALA A 3 -12.89 -33.85 8.60
C ALA A 3 -12.12 -32.60 9.07
N GLU A 4 -11.17 -32.18 8.23
CA GLU A 4 -10.79 -30.78 8.09
C GLU A 4 -12.00 -29.97 7.58
N VAL A 5 -11.90 -28.65 7.65
CA VAL A 5 -12.78 -27.63 7.04
C VAL A 5 -14.21 -27.49 7.59
N THR A 6 -14.36 -26.72 8.67
CA THR A 6 -15.54 -25.84 8.83
C THR A 6 -15.14 -24.58 9.60
N LEU A 7 -14.36 -23.70 8.95
CA LEU A 7 -14.22 -22.30 9.36
C LEU A 7 -14.67 -21.39 8.21
N THR A 8 -15.90 -21.59 7.78
CA THR A 8 -16.71 -20.69 6.97
C THR A 8 -18.08 -20.81 7.62
N GLU A 9 -18.67 -19.79 8.22
CA GLU A 9 -19.68 -18.97 7.53
C GLU A 9 -20.14 -17.77 8.39
N GLN A 10 -19.61 -17.58 9.61
CA GLN A 10 -20.18 -16.61 10.57
C GLN A 10 -19.51 -15.22 10.62
N ALA A 11 -18.43 -14.99 9.86
CA ALA A 11 -17.75 -13.69 9.82
C ALA A 11 -18.23 -12.77 8.67
N ILE A 12 -19.29 -13.16 7.95
CA ILE A 12 -19.90 -12.39 6.86
C ILE A 12 -21.31 -11.92 7.22
N THR A 13 -21.55 -11.54 8.48
CA THR A 13 -22.85 -11.00 8.93
C THR A 13 -22.68 -9.82 9.88
N ASN A 14 -21.76 -8.93 9.53
CA ASN A 14 -21.73 -7.56 10.02
C ASN A 14 -20.85 -6.83 9.00
N GLY A 15 -21.36 -5.82 8.31
CA GLY A 15 -20.72 -5.13 7.18
C GLY A 15 -19.44 -4.35 7.52
N SER A 16 -18.62 -4.86 8.43
CA SER A 16 -17.25 -4.44 8.66
C SER A 16 -16.37 -5.51 8.02
N VAL A 17 -16.11 -5.37 6.71
CA VAL A 17 -14.95 -6.03 6.10
C VAL A 17 -13.77 -5.76 7.03
N PRO A 18 -13.12 -6.78 7.62
CA PRO A 18 -11.96 -6.54 8.46
C PRO A 18 -11.01 -5.66 7.64
N PRO A 19 -10.43 -4.61 8.24
CA PRO A 19 -9.57 -3.70 7.50
C PRO A 19 -8.58 -4.56 6.71
N PRO A 20 -8.51 -4.40 5.38
CA PRO A 20 -7.79 -5.32 4.52
C PRO A 20 -6.37 -5.48 5.05
N ASP A 21 -5.88 -6.71 5.12
CA ASP A 21 -4.55 -7.00 5.63
C ASP A 21 -3.54 -6.01 5.05
N PRO A 22 -2.56 -5.55 5.85
CA PRO A 22 -1.58 -4.59 5.34
C PRO A 22 -0.89 -5.08 4.07
N ALA A 23 -0.70 -6.40 3.92
CA ALA A 23 -0.20 -7.02 2.69
C ALA A 23 -1.14 -6.85 1.48
N THR A 24 -2.45 -6.99 1.66
CA THR A 24 -3.47 -6.76 0.61
C THR A 24 -3.48 -5.29 0.20
N THR A 25 -3.40 -4.40 1.18
CA THR A 25 -3.33 -2.95 0.95
C THR A 25 -2.06 -2.56 0.21
N VAL A 26 -0.90 -3.07 0.61
CA VAL A 26 0.38 -2.88 -0.08
C VAL A 26 0.28 -3.37 -1.53
N ARG A 27 -0.25 -4.57 -1.78
CA ARG A 27 -0.42 -5.08 -3.16
C ARG A 27 -1.32 -4.20 -4.02
N ALA A 28 -2.41 -3.67 -3.46
CA ALA A 28 -3.28 -2.75 -4.17
C ALA A 28 -2.57 -1.41 -4.48
N LEU A 29 -1.79 -0.89 -3.54
CA LEU A 29 -1.00 0.31 -3.73
C LEU A 29 0.10 0.10 -4.78
N SER A 30 0.85 -1.00 -4.74
CA SER A 30 1.90 -1.31 -5.73
C SER A 30 1.35 -1.46 -7.14
N ARG A 31 0.11 -1.96 -7.29
CA ARG A 31 -0.59 -1.99 -8.58
C ARG A 31 -0.95 -0.60 -9.10
N ARG A 32 -1.26 0.33 -8.19
CA ARG A 32 -1.65 1.70 -8.53
C ARG A 32 -0.46 2.61 -8.80
N PHE A 33 0.70 2.29 -8.21
CA PHE A 33 1.94 3.02 -8.33
C PHE A 33 3.08 2.07 -8.74
N PRO A 34 3.15 1.65 -10.02
CA PRO A 34 4.15 0.68 -10.46
C PRO A 34 5.60 1.17 -10.34
N GLY A 35 5.83 2.49 -10.28
CA GLY A 35 7.16 3.08 -10.05
C GLY A 35 7.60 3.14 -8.59
N TRP A 36 6.73 2.71 -7.66
CA TRP A 36 6.95 2.77 -6.23
C TRP A 36 7.17 1.37 -5.66
N THR A 37 8.23 1.22 -4.88
CA THR A 37 8.39 0.07 -3.98
C THR A 37 7.63 0.38 -2.71
N ILE A 38 6.59 -0.39 -2.38
CA ILE A 38 5.71 -0.13 -1.23
C ILE A 38 5.74 -1.35 -0.31
N TRP A 39 5.80 -1.13 0.99
CA TRP A 39 5.81 -2.18 2.00
C TRP A 39 5.16 -1.73 3.31
N TRP A 40 4.80 -2.70 4.14
CA TRP A 40 4.33 -2.46 5.49
C TRP A 40 5.49 -2.60 6.46
N GLY A 41 5.72 -1.58 7.28
CA GLY A 41 6.72 -1.63 8.34
C GLY A 41 6.07 -2.12 9.63
N GLU A 42 6.17 -3.41 9.93
CA GLU A 42 5.58 -4.02 11.13
C GLU A 42 6.03 -3.33 12.42
N SER A 43 7.32 -2.98 12.54
CA SER A 43 7.85 -2.27 13.72
C SER A 43 7.26 -0.88 13.94
N THR A 44 6.82 -0.22 12.86
CA THR A 44 6.28 1.14 12.91
C THR A 44 4.76 1.19 12.75
N ASN A 45 4.14 0.05 12.42
CA ASN A 45 2.73 -0.08 12.05
C ASN A 45 2.32 0.97 11.00
N ARG A 46 3.17 1.20 9.99
CA ARG A 46 3.04 2.25 8.97
C ARG A 46 3.30 1.71 7.57
N TYR A 47 2.65 2.34 6.60
CA TYR A 47 2.91 2.12 5.18
C TYR A 47 4.12 2.93 4.77
N TRP A 48 5.08 2.25 4.17
CA TRP A 48 6.27 2.84 3.62
C TRP A 48 6.25 2.69 2.11
N GLY A 49 6.77 3.68 1.41
CA GLY A 49 7.03 3.55 0.00
C GLY A 49 8.20 4.40 -0.44
N MET A 50 8.88 3.91 -1.46
CA MET A 50 10.06 4.51 -2.02
C MET A 50 9.92 4.54 -3.54
N SER A 51 10.16 5.71 -4.13
CA SER A 51 10.18 5.89 -5.58
C SER A 51 11.48 6.54 -6.01
N ARG A 52 11.82 6.32 -7.27
CA ARG A 52 13.03 6.86 -7.89
C ARG A 52 12.64 8.05 -8.75
N ARG A 53 13.17 9.23 -8.44
CA ARG A 53 12.89 10.47 -9.18
C ARG A 53 13.77 10.55 -10.43
N ALA A 54 13.25 11.20 -11.48
CA ALA A 54 14.05 11.63 -12.61
C ALA A 54 15.17 12.55 -12.09
N GLY A 55 16.42 12.10 -12.18
CA GLY A 55 17.58 12.74 -11.53
C GLY A 55 18.31 11.85 -10.53
N GLY A 56 17.83 10.62 -10.27
CA GLY A 56 18.53 9.62 -9.47
C GLY A 56 18.34 9.77 -7.95
N ALA A 57 17.63 10.81 -7.51
CA ALA A 57 17.24 10.96 -6.10
C ALA A 57 16.14 9.94 -5.74
N PHE A 58 16.25 9.34 -4.56
CA PHE A 58 15.20 8.51 -3.99
C PHE A 58 14.31 9.36 -3.09
N VAL A 59 13.00 9.20 -3.26
CA VAL A 59 11.99 9.81 -2.40
C VAL A 59 11.33 8.71 -1.60
N SER A 60 11.17 8.92 -0.31
CA SER A 60 10.46 8.01 0.58
C SER A 60 9.23 8.69 1.17
N VAL A 61 8.22 7.89 1.42
CA VAL A 61 6.96 8.28 2.02
C VAL A 61 6.68 7.32 3.16
N GLU A 62 6.44 7.88 4.33
CA GLU A 62 5.74 7.20 5.41
C GLU A 62 4.30 7.69 5.48
N ALA A 63 3.39 6.78 5.79
CA ALA A 63 1.98 7.08 5.98
C ALA A 63 1.36 6.14 7.00
N GLN A 64 0.50 6.68 7.86
CA GLN A 64 -0.24 5.87 8.82
C GLN A 64 -1.40 5.11 8.15
N SER A 65 -1.83 5.54 6.97
CA SER A 65 -2.96 4.95 6.24
C SER A 65 -2.72 4.95 4.73
N ALA A 66 -3.37 4.02 4.03
CA ALA A 66 -3.29 3.92 2.57
C ALA A 66 -3.72 5.21 1.85
N ALA A 67 -4.74 5.90 2.35
CA ALA A 67 -5.21 7.17 1.80
C ALA A 67 -4.15 8.27 1.91
N GLU A 68 -3.47 8.36 3.06
CA GLU A 68 -2.38 9.30 3.29
C GLU A 68 -1.19 8.97 2.36
N PHE A 69 -0.88 7.68 2.20
CA PHE A 69 0.14 7.22 1.26
C PHE A 69 -0.16 7.68 -0.17
N VAL A 70 -1.38 7.44 -0.66
CA VAL A 70 -1.83 7.82 -2.00
C VAL A 70 -1.71 9.33 -2.20
N GLN A 71 -2.08 10.13 -1.20
CA GLN A 71 -2.00 11.59 -1.28
C GLN A 71 -0.55 12.07 -1.41
N LYS A 72 0.35 11.55 -0.58
CA LYS A 72 1.79 11.91 -0.60
C LYS A 72 2.47 11.40 -1.88
N ALA A 73 2.20 10.16 -2.29
CA ALA A 73 2.75 9.58 -3.51
C ALA A 73 2.33 10.40 -4.75
N ARG A 74 1.05 10.79 -4.83
CA ARG A 74 0.54 11.66 -5.89
C ARG A 74 1.16 13.05 -5.90
N ASP A 75 1.31 13.68 -4.73
CA ASP A 75 1.98 14.99 -4.63
C ASP A 75 3.41 14.90 -5.14
N ILE A 76 4.13 13.82 -4.84
CA ILE A 76 5.50 13.58 -5.31
C ILE A 76 5.59 13.29 -6.82
N GLU A 77 4.67 12.48 -7.36
CA GLU A 77 4.59 12.26 -8.80
C GLU A 77 4.23 13.55 -9.55
N TYR A 78 3.28 14.33 -9.03
CA TYR A 78 2.90 15.62 -9.61
C TYR A 78 4.03 16.66 -9.55
N ARG A 79 4.77 16.70 -8.44
CA ARG A 79 5.93 17.60 -8.27
C ARG A 79 7.19 17.12 -8.99
N SER A 80 7.22 15.90 -9.50
CA SER A 80 8.31 15.46 -10.36
C SER A 80 8.04 16.05 -11.73
N PRO A 81 8.78 17.09 -12.18
CA PRO A 81 8.62 17.55 -13.55
C PRO A 81 8.90 16.36 -14.45
N GLN A 82 7.90 16.00 -15.24
CA GLN A 82 8.06 15.09 -16.36
C GLN A 82 8.95 15.85 -17.36
N THR A 83 10.27 15.83 -17.12
CA THR A 83 11.28 16.30 -18.06
C THR A 83 11.15 15.42 -19.29
N ASN A 84 10.27 15.84 -20.18
CA ASN A 84 10.27 15.43 -21.58
C ASN A 84 11.62 15.88 -22.13
N LEU A 85 12.51 14.92 -22.34
CA LEU A 85 13.64 15.03 -23.26
C LEU A 85 13.25 14.29 -24.54
#